data_AF-A0A514ZXA9-F1
#
_entry.id   AF-A0A514ZXA9-F1
#
_cell.length_a   1.000
_cell.length_b   1.000
_cell.length_c   1.000
_cell.angle_alpha   90.00
_cell.angle_beta   90.00
_cell.angle_gamma   90.00
#
_symmetry.space_group_name_H-M   'P 1'
#
loop_
_entity.id
_entity.type
_entity.pdbx_description
1 polymer ?
#
loop_
_entity_poly.entity_id
_entity_poly.type
_entity_poly.pdbx_seq_one_letter_code
_entity_poly.pdbx_strand_id
1 'polypeptide(L)' 'MTTYTQQLEDFIQDVLITIHANIRDLEEKRTFADPEEHNCIDGRLFSYVEMLAILRASARDTGLDPKQLGF' A
#
# COMPACT_ATOMS: atom_id res chain seq x y z
N MET A 1 25.40 -5.71 -12.20
CA MET A 1 24.12 -5.03 -12.46
C MET A 1 22.96 -5.55 -11.61
N THR A 2 23.16 -6.54 -10.73
CA THR A 2 22.09 -7.18 -9.94
C THR A 2 21.74 -6.45 -8.64
N THR A 3 22.69 -5.73 -8.04
CA THR A 3 22.48 -5.04 -6.75
C THR A 3 21.45 -3.91 -6.82
N TYR A 4 21.41 -3.16 -7.93
CA TYR A 4 20.46 -2.05 -8.09
C TYR A 4 19.01 -2.54 -8.21
N THR A 5 18.78 -3.66 -8.89
CA THR A 5 17.45 -4.26 -9.00
C THR A 5 16.95 -4.76 -7.66
N GLN A 6 17.82 -5.45 -6.88
CA GLN A 6 17.45 -5.92 -5.54
C GLN A 6 17.12 -4.75 -4.60
N GLN A 7 17.94 -3.69 -4.58
CA GLN A 7 17.67 -2.52 -3.74
C GLN A 7 16.36 -1.82 -4.10
N LEU A 8 15.99 -1.82 -5.39
CA LEU A 8 14.72 -1.26 -5.83
C LEU A 8 13.54 -2.15 -5.42
N GLU A 9 13.68 -3.47 -5.54
CA GLU A 9 12.67 -4.43 -5.07
C GLU A 9 12.44 -4.32 -3.56
N ASP A 10 13.51 -4.30 -2.77
CA ASP A 10 13.45 -4.14 -1.32
C ASP A 10 12.76 -2.81 -0.95
N PHE A 11 13.11 -1.71 -1.64
CA PHE A 11 12.45 -0.41 -1.46
C PHE A 11 10.95 -0.47 -1.76
N ILE A 12 10.55 -1.10 -2.87
CA ILE A 12 9.14 -1.24 -3.23
C ILE A 12 8.43 -2.07 -2.16
N GLN A 13 9.02 -3.18 -1.71
CA GLN A 13 8.45 -4.02 -0.66
C GLN A 13 8.27 -3.25 0.65
N ASP A 14 9.25 -2.46 1.08
CA ASP A 14 9.15 -1.62 2.28
C ASP A 14 7.98 -0.62 2.20
N VAL A 15 7.79 -0.01 1.02
CA VAL A 15 6.65 0.88 0.75
C VAL A 15 5.33 0.10 0.87
N LEU A 16 5.22 -1.08 0.27
CA LEU A 16 4.00 -1.89 0.33
C LEU A 16 3.69 -2.38 1.74
N ILE A 17 4.71 -2.86 2.46
CA ILE A 17 4.59 -3.25 3.88
C ILE A 17 4.05 -2.08 4.70
N THR A 18 4.60 -0.88 4.50
CA THR A 18 4.17 0.32 5.22
C THR A 18 2.72 0.68 4.91
N ILE A 19 2.31 0.62 3.63
CA ILE A 19 0.92 0.90 3.24
C ILE A 19 -0.04 -0.13 3.87
N HIS A 20 0.29 -1.42 3.79
CA HIS A 20 -0.54 -2.48 4.38
C HIS A 20 -0.63 -2.37 5.91
N ALA A 21 0.46 -2.01 6.59
CA ALA A 21 0.45 -1.74 8.03
C ALA A 21 -0.48 -0.57 8.37
N ASN A 22 -0.43 0.52 7.61
CA ASN A 22 -1.32 1.68 7.83
C ASN A 22 -2.79 1.34 7.58
N ILE A 23 -3.10 0.53 6.56
CA ILE A 23 -4.47 0.06 6.31
C ILE A 23 -4.97 -0.73 7.52
N ARG A 24 -4.20 -1.74 7.95
CA ARG A 24 -4.55 -2.57 9.10
C ARG A 24 -4.78 -1.73 10.36
N ASP A 25 -3.86 -0.82 10.67
CA ASP A 25 -3.97 0.06 11.84
C ASP A 25 -5.23 0.94 11.79
N LEU A 26 -5.61 1.41 10.59
CA LEU A 26 -6.82 2.21 10.40
C LEU A 26 -8.10 1.38 10.52
N GLU A 27 -8.12 0.15 9.99
CA GLU A 27 -9.24 -0.78 10.19
C GLU A 27 -9.43 -1.12 11.66
N GLU A 28 -8.34 -1.39 12.39
CA GLU A 28 -8.36 -1.61 13.83
C GLU A 28 -8.90 -0.36 14.56
N LYS A 29 -8.41 0.84 14.23
CA LYS A 29 -8.90 2.10 14.83
C LYS A 29 -10.38 2.34 14.55
N ARG A 30 -10.86 2.08 13.32
CA ARG A 30 -12.26 2.26 12.93
C ARG A 30 -13.22 1.50 13.84
N THR A 31 -12.80 0.33 14.33
CA THR A 31 -13.61 -0.53 15.20
C THR A 31 -13.94 0.14 16.55
N PHE A 32 -13.09 1.04 17.03
CA PHE A 32 -13.24 1.71 18.33
C PHE A 32 -13.49 3.22 18.21
N ALA A 33 -13.47 3.76 16.99
CA ALA A 33 -13.61 5.19 16.72
C ALA A 33 -15.05 5.66 16.89
N ASP A 34 -15.20 6.91 17.34
CA ASP A 34 -16.50 7.55 17.40
C ASP A 34 -17.06 7.76 15.99
N PRO A 35 -18.40 7.79 15.79
CA PRO A 35 -18.99 7.96 14.46
C PRO A 35 -18.51 9.21 13.71
N GLU A 36 -18.15 10.27 14.43
CA GLU A 36 -17.62 11.51 13.86
C GLU A 36 -16.24 11.33 13.20
N GLU A 37 -15.45 10.36 13.66
CA GLU A 37 -14.11 10.06 13.15
C GLU A 37 -14.13 9.11 11.94
N HIS A 38 -15.23 8.38 11.72
CA HIS A 38 -15.34 7.35 10.68
C HIS A 38 -15.08 7.91 9.28
N ASN A 39 -15.63 9.09 8.96
CA ASN A 39 -15.42 9.72 7.64
C ASN A 39 -13.94 10.01 7.37
N CYS A 40 -13.19 10.43 8.40
CA CYS A 40 -11.76 10.71 8.27
C CYS A 40 -10.97 9.40 8.07
N ILE A 41 -11.29 8.37 8.85
CA ILE A 41 -10.66 7.05 8.74
C ILE A 41 -10.95 6.42 7.37
N ASP A 42 -12.21 6.45 6.92
CA ASP A 42 -12.63 5.90 5.64
C ASP A 42 -11.96 6.62 4.46
N GLY A 43 -11.81 7.95 4.54
CA GLY A 43 -11.07 8.72 3.54
C GLY A 43 -9.58 8.34 3.45
N ARG A 44 -8.94 8.06 4.60
CA ARG A 44 -7.55 7.58 4.62
C ARG A 44 -7.43 6.14 4.09
N LEU A 45 -8.33 5.25 4.49
CA LEU A 45 -8.40 3.88 3.98
C LEU A 45 -8.55 3.86 2.45
N PHE A 46 -9.50 4.64 1.93
CA PHE A 46 -9.70 4.81 0.49
C PHE A 46 -8.40 5.25 -0.20
N SER A 47 -7.72 6.25 0.34
CA SER A 47 -6.47 6.78 -0.24
C SER A 47 -5.36 5.71 -0.31
N TYR A 48 -5.20 4.89 0.73
CA TYR A 48 -4.21 3.81 0.70
C TYR A 48 -4.55 2.70 -0.29
N VAL A 49 -5.83 2.34 -0.41
CA VAL A 49 -6.30 1.36 -1.40
C VAL A 49 -6.07 1.86 -2.83
N GLU A 50 -6.37 3.13 -3.12
CA GLU A 50 -6.10 3.74 -4.42
C GLU A 50 -4.60 3.77 -4.73
N MET A 51 -3.75 4.09 -3.74
CA MET A 51 -2.30 4.03 -3.91
C MET A 51 -1.81 2.62 -4.28
N LEU A 52 -2.33 1.57 -3.62
CA LEU A 52 -2.00 0.19 -3.98
C LEU A 52 -2.44 -0.14 -5.42
N ALA A 53 -3.64 0.30 -5.81
CA ALA A 53 -4.15 0.08 -7.16
C ALA A 53 -3.27 0.76 -8.23
N ILE A 54 -2.86 2.01 -7.99
CA ILE A 54 -1.99 2.78 -8.88
C ILE A 54 -0.61 2.13 -9.00
N LEU A 55 -0.01 1.75 -7.87
CA LEU A 55 1.30 1.10 -7.85
C LEU A 55 1.27 -0.25 -8.58
N ARG A 56 0.21 -1.03 -8.39
CA ARG A 56 -0.01 -2.30 -9.09
C ARG A 56 -0.20 -2.11 -10.60
N ALA A 57 -0.97 -1.09 -11.01
CA ALA A 57 -1.16 -0.76 -12.41
C ALA A 57 0.17 -0.30 -13.05
N SER A 58 0.89 0.59 -12.38
CA SER A 58 2.21 1.08 -12.81
C SER A 58 3.23 -0.05 -12.97
N ALA A 59 3.24 -1.04 -12.06
CA ALA A 59 4.09 -2.22 -12.18
C ALA A 59 3.79 -3.00 -13.48
N ARG A 60 2.51 -3.23 -13.79
CA ARG A 60 2.10 -3.90 -15.03
C ARG A 60 2.53 -3.11 -16.27
N ASP A 61 2.29 -1.81 -16.27
CA ASP A 61 2.58 -0.92 -17.41
C ASP A 61 4.09 -0.80 -17.69
N THR A 62 4.92 -1.01 -16.66
CA THR A 62 6.38 -1.01 -16.75
C THR A 62 6.99 -2.39 -17.00
N GLY A 63 6.15 -3.42 -17.15
CA GLY A 63 6.59 -4.80 -17.44
C GLY A 63 7.12 -5.57 -16.23
N LEU A 64 6.87 -5.08 -15.00
CA LEU A 64 7.17 -5.78 -13.76
C LEU A 64 6.01 -6.72 -13.39
N ASP A 65 6.31 -7.91 -12.86
CA ASP A 65 5.28 -8.80 -12.33
C ASP A 65 4.84 -8.30 -10.93
N PRO A 66 3.59 -7.82 -10.77
CA PRO A 66 3.15 -7.31 -9.47
C PRO A 66 3.22 -8.35 -8.35
N LYS A 67 3.09 -9.65 -8.67
CA LYS A 67 3.18 -10.71 -7.66
C LYS A 67 4.59 -10.83 -7.08
N GLN A 68 5.62 -10.58 -7.88
CA GLN A 68 7.01 -10.59 -7.43
C GLN A 68 7.32 -9.40 -6.52
N LEU A 69 6.64 -8.27 -6.74
CA LEU A 69 6.77 -7.07 -5.93
C LEU A 69 5.96 -7.12 -4.62
N GLY A 70 4.96 -8.01 -4.52
CA GLY A 70 4.13 -8.16 -3.32
C GLY A 70 2.74 -7.52 -3.38
N PHE A 71 2.22 -7.25 -4.59
CA PHE A 71 0.84 -6.81 -4.83
C PHE A 71 -0.18 -7.95 -4.95
#